data_AF-A0A5P6PD67-F1
#
_entry.id   AF-A0A5P6PD67-F1
#
_cell.length_a   1.000
_cell.length_b   1.000
_cell.length_c   1.000
_cell.angle_alpha   90.00
_cell.angle_beta   90.00
_cell.angle_gamma   90.00
#
_symmetry.space_group_name_H-M   'P 1'
#
loop_
_entity.id
_entity.type
_entity.pdbx_description
1 polymer ?
#
loop_
_entity_poly.entity_id
_entity_poly.type
_entity_poly.pdbx_seq_one_letter_code
_entity_poly.pdbx_strand_id
1 'polypeptide(L)'
;MRKLFFASVAVFALSSAAQAANTSTTVQLGVVNSSSVTQNGFTNDSSATTQIGILNGASTMQGTSSASLNNASTVNQAGVQNSATTGQVAFGNNGSAITQNSFGPPALQNNSAGVGQLSGFGINTSTVSQTAH
;
A
#
# COMPACT_ATOMS: atom_id res chain seq x y z
N MET A 1 38.97 6.80 14.65
CA MET A 1 38.46 5.41 14.79
C MET A 1 37.04 5.33 15.35
N ARG A 2 36.65 6.09 16.38
CA ARG A 2 35.26 6.10 16.90
C ARG A 2 34.18 6.44 15.86
N LYS A 3 34.41 7.46 15.02
CA LYS A 3 33.48 7.85 13.93
C LYS A 3 33.27 6.74 12.90
N LEU A 4 34.33 5.98 12.60
CA LEU A 4 34.30 4.88 11.64
C LEU A 4 33.55 3.66 12.23
N PHE A 5 33.72 3.41 13.53
CA PHE A 5 32.96 2.39 14.26
C PHE A 5 31.46 2.70 14.29
N PHE A 6 31.07 3.95 14.56
CA PHE A 6 29.66 4.34 14.51
C PHE A 6 29.09 4.25 13.09
N ALA A 7 29.87 4.60 12.06
CA ALA A 7 29.46 4.45 10.67
C ALA A 7 29.26 2.98 10.28
N SER A 8 30.16 2.07 10.68
CA SER A 8 30.02 0.64 10.38
C SER A 8 28.84 -0.01 11.10
N VAL A 9 28.57 0.40 12.35
CA VAL A 9 27.39 -0.07 13.11
C VAL A 9 26.10 0.46 12.47
N ALA A 10 26.08 1.72 12.04
CA ALA A 10 24.94 2.30 11.33
C ALA A 10 24.68 1.59 10.00
N VAL A 11 25.71 1.35 9.19
CA VAL A 11 25.58 0.61 7.91
C VAL A 11 25.11 -0.83 8.15
N PHE A 12 25.64 -1.52 9.16
CA PHE A 12 25.21 -2.87 9.49
C PHE A 12 23.75 -2.91 9.96
N ALA A 13 23.35 -2.01 10.87
CA ALA A 13 21.97 -1.88 11.33
C ALA A 13 20.99 -1.52 10.19
N LEU A 14 21.38 -0.61 9.29
CA LEU A 14 20.61 -0.29 8.08
C LEU A 14 20.50 -1.49 7.15
N SER A 15 21.57 -2.29 6.99
CA SER A 15 21.57 -3.45 6.12
C SER A 15 20.65 -4.55 6.65
N SER A 16 20.67 -4.85 7.95
CA SER A 16 19.75 -5.82 8.57
C SER A 16 18.30 -5.33 8.56
N ALA A 17 18.09 -4.02 8.74
CA ALA A 17 16.77 -3.41 8.63
C ALA A 17 16.22 -3.48 7.20
N ALA A 18 17.05 -3.31 6.18
CA ALA A 18 16.65 -3.46 4.78
C ALA A 18 16.20 -4.90 4.44
N GLN A 19 16.69 -5.91 5.17
CA GLN A 19 16.37 -7.33 4.96
C GLN A 19 15.11 -7.79 5.71
N ALA A 20 14.72 -7.11 6.79
CA ALA A 20 13.39 -7.30 7.37
C ALA A 20 12.38 -6.62 6.44
N ALA A 21 11.46 -7.37 5.86
CA ALA A 21 10.36 -6.82 5.07
C ALA A 21 9.10 -7.62 5.39
N ASN A 22 8.00 -6.93 5.61
CA ASN A 22 6.68 -7.55 5.70
C ASN A 22 6.02 -7.45 4.33
N THR A 23 5.59 -8.57 3.77
CA THR A 23 4.96 -8.60 2.45
C THR A 23 3.63 -9.33 2.54
N SER A 24 2.58 -8.74 1.96
CA SER A 24 1.27 -9.38 1.81
C SER A 24 0.83 -9.32 0.36
N THR A 25 0.25 -10.42 -0.12
CA THR A 25 -0.35 -10.49 -1.44
C THR A 25 -1.73 -11.11 -1.32
N THR A 26 -2.73 -10.42 -1.86
CA THR A 26 -4.11 -10.87 -1.89
C THR A 26 -4.60 -10.89 -3.34
N VAL A 27 -5.15 -12.01 -3.76
CA VAL A 27 -5.81 -12.16 -5.07
C VAL A 27 -7.20 -12.74 -4.83
N GLN A 28 -8.25 -12.06 -5.28
CA GLN A 28 -9.63 -12.51 -5.15
C GLN A 28 -10.38 -12.40 -6.48
N LEU A 29 -11.13 -13.45 -6.81
CA LEU A 29 -12.01 -13.50 -7.98
C LEU A 29 -13.39 -13.92 -7.50
N GLY A 30 -14.42 -13.15 -7.82
CA GLY A 30 -15.75 -13.41 -7.31
C GLY A 30 -16.75 -12.31 -7.59
N VAL A 31 -17.97 -12.46 -7.07
CA VAL A 31 -19.02 -11.43 -7.23
C VAL A 31 -18.79 -10.28 -6.25
N VAL A 32 -18.44 -10.61 -5.01
CA VAL A 32 -18.15 -9.65 -3.94
C VAL A 32 -16.78 -9.99 -3.36
N ASN A 33 -15.80 -9.14 -3.60
CA ASN A 33 -14.45 -9.27 -3.06
C ASN A 33 -14.21 -8.18 -2.01
N SER A 34 -13.66 -8.57 -0.86
CA SER A 34 -13.32 -7.66 0.21
C SER A 34 -11.99 -8.08 0.81
N SER A 35 -11.06 -7.12 0.88
CA SER A 35 -9.72 -7.33 1.41
C SER A 35 -9.34 -6.25 2.41
N SER A 36 -8.67 -6.66 3.48
CA SER A 36 -8.07 -5.78 4.46
C SER A 36 -6.66 -6.24 4.76
N VAL A 37 -5.68 -5.38 4.54
CA VAL A 37 -4.27 -5.62 4.86
C VAL A 37 -3.86 -4.63 5.94
N THR A 38 -3.38 -5.13 7.07
CA THR A 38 -2.76 -4.33 8.12
C THR A 38 -1.36 -4.87 8.38
N GLN A 39 -0.34 -4.01 8.25
CA GLN A 39 1.05 -4.36 8.51
C GLN A 39 1.69 -3.34 9.44
N ASN A 40 2.52 -3.85 10.35
CA ASN A 40 3.26 -3.07 11.34
C ASN A 40 4.70 -3.59 11.40
N GLY A 41 5.39 -3.61 10.26
CA GLY A 41 6.81 -3.92 10.22
C GLY A 41 7.65 -2.69 10.61
N PHE A 42 8.80 -2.94 11.25
CA PHE A 42 9.71 -1.86 11.65
C PHE A 42 10.46 -1.21 10.48
N THR A 43 10.41 -1.83 9.31
CA THR A 43 11.32 -1.55 8.21
C THR A 43 10.54 -1.32 6.92
N ASN A 44 10.35 -2.34 6.07
CA ASN A 44 9.60 -2.18 4.82
C ASN A 44 8.30 -2.98 4.88
N ASP A 45 7.17 -2.30 4.82
CA ASP A 45 5.86 -2.93 4.65
C ASP A 45 5.43 -2.81 3.19
N SER A 46 5.19 -3.95 2.53
CA SER A 46 4.76 -4.02 1.14
C SER A 46 3.48 -4.81 0.99
N SER A 47 2.54 -4.31 0.18
CA SER A 47 1.28 -5.00 -0.07
C SER A 47 0.83 -4.89 -1.52
N ALA A 48 0.27 -5.98 -2.03
CA ALA A 48 -0.36 -6.04 -3.34
C ALA A 48 -1.72 -6.72 -3.23
N THR A 49 -2.77 -6.02 -3.64
CA THR A 49 -4.14 -6.53 -3.67
C THR A 49 -4.68 -6.46 -5.08
N THR A 50 -5.10 -7.60 -5.63
CA THR A 50 -5.77 -7.70 -6.94
C THR A 50 -7.15 -8.31 -6.77
N GLN A 51 -8.18 -7.64 -7.26
CA GLN A 51 -9.56 -8.12 -7.17
C GLN A 51 -10.29 -7.97 -8.52
N ILE A 52 -10.98 -9.03 -8.92
CA ILE A 52 -11.81 -9.05 -10.13
C ILE A 52 -13.22 -9.49 -9.75
N GLY A 53 -14.22 -8.64 -9.98
CA GLY A 53 -15.57 -8.89 -9.50
C GLY A 53 -16.55 -7.74 -9.65
N ILE A 54 -17.78 -7.90 -9.17
CA ILE A 54 -18.82 -6.84 -9.30
C ILE A 54 -18.61 -5.77 -8.23
N LEU A 55 -18.44 -6.20 -6.98
CA LEU A 55 -18.18 -5.33 -5.84
C LEU A 55 -16.78 -5.62 -5.29
N ASN A 56 -15.82 -4.74 -5.53
CA ASN A 56 -14.45 -4.89 -5.03
C ASN A 56 -14.14 -3.84 -3.96
N GLY A 57 -13.80 -4.30 -2.75
CA GLY A 57 -13.39 -3.46 -1.63
C GLY A 57 -11.96 -3.77 -1.17
N ALA A 58 -11.11 -2.76 -1.02
CA ALA A 58 -9.77 -2.92 -0.48
C ALA A 58 -9.46 -1.86 0.58
N SER A 59 -8.91 -2.30 1.71
CA SER A 59 -8.29 -1.42 2.69
C SER A 59 -6.86 -1.87 2.94
N THR A 60 -5.92 -0.93 2.88
CA THR A 60 -4.52 -1.16 3.21
C THR A 60 -4.08 -0.16 4.26
N MET A 61 -3.63 -0.63 5.42
CA MET A 61 -3.00 0.18 6.45
C MET A 61 -1.59 -0.35 6.76
N GLN A 62 -0.57 0.50 6.64
CA GLN A 62 0.82 0.13 6.92
C GLN A 62 1.48 1.17 7.82
N GLY A 63 2.16 0.70 8.86
CA GLY A 63 2.85 1.55 9.83
C GLY A 63 1.94 2.46 10.67
N THR A 64 0.61 2.31 10.63
CA THR A 64 -0.33 3.24 11.27
C THR A 64 -0.36 3.16 12.79
N SER A 65 -0.05 1.99 13.38
CA SER A 65 0.10 1.85 14.84
C SER A 65 1.55 2.06 15.30
N SER A 66 2.52 1.88 14.42
CA SER A 66 3.95 2.09 14.67
C SER A 66 4.62 2.33 13.32
N ALA A 67 5.16 3.53 13.13
CA ALA A 67 5.71 3.95 11.84
C ALA A 67 6.82 3.00 11.38
N SER A 68 6.69 2.51 10.15
CA SER A 68 7.73 1.72 9.49
C SER A 68 8.84 2.63 8.96
N LEU A 69 9.92 2.05 8.43
CA LEU A 69 10.91 2.84 7.71
C LEU A 69 10.37 3.26 6.34
N ASN A 70 9.76 2.35 5.58
CA ASN A 70 9.08 2.66 4.32
C ASN A 70 7.81 1.81 4.15
N ASN A 71 6.84 2.35 3.44
CA ASN A 71 5.63 1.63 3.03
C ASN A 71 5.46 1.65 1.52
N ALA A 72 5.00 0.54 0.96
CA ALA A 72 4.57 0.41 -0.41
C ALA A 72 3.25 -0.35 -0.49
N SER A 73 2.29 0.16 -1.27
CA SER A 73 1.04 -0.54 -1.55
C SER A 73 0.63 -0.43 -3.01
N THR A 74 -0.01 -1.49 -3.51
CA THR A 74 -0.67 -1.49 -4.80
C THR A 74 -2.03 -2.15 -4.69
N VAL A 75 -3.06 -1.46 -5.16
CA VAL A 75 -4.43 -1.99 -5.24
C VAL A 75 -4.88 -1.92 -6.70
N ASN A 76 -5.15 -3.08 -7.29
CA ASN A 76 -5.69 -3.21 -8.63
C ASN A 76 -7.07 -3.85 -8.57
N GLN A 77 -8.08 -3.16 -9.09
CA GLN A 77 -9.46 -3.63 -9.10
C GLN A 77 -10.06 -3.53 -10.50
N ALA A 78 -10.73 -4.59 -10.94
CA ALA A 78 -11.49 -4.62 -12.19
C ALA A 78 -12.90 -5.11 -11.89
N GLY A 79 -13.92 -4.31 -12.24
CA GLY A 79 -15.26 -4.60 -11.78
C GLY A 79 -16.34 -3.62 -12.19
N VAL A 80 -17.40 -3.52 -11.40
CA VAL A 80 -18.50 -2.55 -11.64
C VAL A 80 -18.43 -1.45 -10.58
N GLN A 81 -18.32 -1.84 -9.31
CA GLN A 81 -18.12 -0.93 -8.18
C GLN A 81 -16.81 -1.26 -7.46
N ASN A 82 -15.80 -0.41 -7.67
CA ASN A 82 -14.50 -0.57 -7.03
C ASN A 82 -14.32 0.49 -5.95
N SER A 83 -13.85 0.07 -4.77
CA SER A 83 -13.50 0.96 -3.67
C SER A 83 -12.16 0.55 -3.06
N ALA A 84 -11.28 1.51 -2.86
CA ALA A 84 -9.96 1.30 -2.31
C ALA A 84 -9.58 2.41 -1.33
N THR A 85 -9.01 2.06 -0.18
CA THR A 85 -8.43 3.01 0.76
C THR A 85 -7.03 2.57 1.14
N THR A 86 -6.07 3.51 1.12
CA THR A 86 -4.71 3.30 1.59
C THR A 86 -4.36 4.31 2.67
N GLY A 87 -3.91 3.83 3.82
CA GLY A 87 -3.33 4.60 4.92
C GLY A 87 -1.90 4.15 5.20
N GLN A 88 -0.92 5.06 5.14
CA GLN A 88 0.47 4.70 5.39
C GLN A 88 1.17 5.73 6.28
N VAL A 89 1.95 5.26 7.24
CA VAL A 89 2.80 6.10 8.09
C VAL A 89 4.21 5.53 8.13
N ALA A 90 5.19 6.34 7.73
CA ALA A 90 6.59 5.95 7.68
C ALA A 90 7.53 7.06 8.18
N PHE A 91 8.71 6.69 8.67
CA PHE A 91 9.79 7.64 8.88
C PHE A 91 10.43 8.07 7.55
N GLY A 92 10.66 7.11 6.66
CA GLY A 92 11.12 7.30 5.28
C GLY A 92 9.94 7.51 4.35
N ASN A 93 9.88 6.71 3.27
CA ASN A 93 8.98 6.97 2.14
C ASN A 93 7.67 6.19 2.26
N ASN A 94 6.60 6.82 1.77
CA ASN A 94 5.34 6.13 1.48
C ASN A 94 5.09 6.13 -0.03
N GLY A 95 4.83 4.96 -0.59
CA GLY A 95 4.42 4.78 -1.98
C GLY A 95 3.09 4.06 -2.06
N SER A 96 2.16 4.58 -2.84
CA SER A 96 0.90 3.90 -3.11
C SER A 96 0.45 4.05 -4.56
N ALA A 97 -0.19 3.00 -5.07
CA ALA A 97 -0.86 3.02 -6.36
C ALA A 97 -2.24 2.36 -6.23
N ILE A 98 -3.28 3.05 -6.68
CA ILE A 98 -4.64 2.52 -6.79
C ILE A 98 -5.03 2.60 -8.27
N THR A 99 -5.35 1.47 -8.88
CA THR A 99 -5.87 1.38 -10.24
C THR A 99 -7.22 0.68 -10.22
N GLN A 100 -8.25 1.35 -10.72
CA GLN A 100 -9.61 0.84 -10.74
C GLN A 100 -10.22 0.98 -12.13
N ASN A 101 -10.62 -0.15 -12.71
CA ASN A 101 -11.32 -0.20 -13.99
C ASN A 101 -12.75 -0.68 -13.76
N SER A 102 -13.72 0.17 -14.07
CA SER A 102 -15.15 -0.16 -14.01
C SER A 102 -15.72 -0.47 -15.39
N PHE A 103 -16.59 -1.47 -15.48
CA PHE A 103 -17.28 -1.92 -16.69
C PHE A 103 -18.79 -1.99 -16.44
N GLY A 104 -19.58 -1.99 -17.53
CA GLY A 104 -21.03 -2.24 -17.48
C GLY A 104 -21.85 -0.97 -17.75
N PRO A 105 -23.11 -0.90 -17.32
CA PRO A 105 -23.94 0.30 -17.52
C PRO A 105 -23.33 1.53 -16.80
N PRO A 106 -23.33 2.73 -17.40
CA PRO A 106 -22.69 3.93 -16.81
C PRO A 106 -23.13 4.25 -15.38
N ALA A 107 -24.38 3.95 -15.03
CA ALA A 107 -24.93 4.17 -13.68
C ALA A 107 -24.29 3.27 -12.60
N LEU A 108 -23.67 2.16 -12.98
CA LEU A 108 -23.07 1.20 -12.06
C LEU A 108 -21.55 1.33 -12.01
N GLN A 109 -20.93 1.98 -13.00
CA GLN A 109 -19.49 2.19 -13.09
C GLN A 109 -19.03 3.22 -12.06
N ASN A 110 -18.74 2.77 -10.85
CA ASN A 110 -18.29 3.65 -9.78
C ASN A 110 -16.93 3.20 -9.24
N ASN A 111 -15.99 4.15 -9.20
CA ASN A 111 -14.69 3.98 -8.60
C ASN A 111 -14.56 4.99 -7.44
N SER A 112 -14.16 4.50 -6.27
CA SER A 112 -13.82 5.35 -5.11
C SER A 112 -12.43 5.01 -4.60
N ALA A 113 -11.62 6.02 -4.37
CA ALA A 113 -10.26 5.87 -3.90
C ALA A 113 -9.95 6.92 -2.82
N GLY A 114 -9.32 6.49 -1.73
CA GLY A 114 -8.81 7.35 -0.67
C GLY A 114 -7.36 7.01 -0.37
N VAL A 115 -6.50 8.03 -0.27
CA VAL A 115 -5.10 7.87 0.13
C VAL A 115 -4.75 8.88 1.21
N GLY A 116 -4.28 8.37 2.35
CA GLY A 116 -3.67 9.15 3.42
C GLY A 116 -2.25 8.65 3.69
N GLN A 117 -1.26 9.53 3.58
CA GLN A 117 0.14 9.18 3.79
C GLN A 117 0.82 10.23 4.68
N LEU A 118 1.66 9.77 5.62
CA LEU A 118 2.47 10.62 6.47
C LEU A 118 3.91 10.10 6.52
N SER A 119 4.86 10.95 6.09
CA SER A 119 6.30 10.68 6.13
C SER A 119 6.98 11.66 7.08
N GLY A 120 7.87 11.17 7.94
CA GLY A 120 8.65 12.01 8.86
C GLY A 120 9.81 12.76 8.17
N PHE A 121 10.60 12.04 7.38
CA PHE A 121 11.78 12.56 6.67
C PHE A 121 11.81 12.19 5.18
N GLY A 122 10.96 11.25 4.74
CA GLY A 122 10.88 10.81 3.35
C GLY A 122 9.76 11.49 2.55
N ILE A 123 9.50 10.92 1.38
CA ILE A 123 8.55 11.45 0.40
C ILE A 123 7.29 10.58 0.40
N ASN A 124 6.14 11.25 0.29
CA ASN A 124 4.85 10.60 0.03
C ASN A 124 4.57 10.65 -1.48
N THR A 125 4.37 9.49 -2.09
CA THR A 125 3.96 9.36 -3.48
C THR A 125 2.69 8.52 -3.56
N SER A 126 1.74 9.00 -4.36
CA SER A 126 0.47 8.34 -4.57
C SER A 126 0.06 8.52 -6.03
N THR A 127 -0.38 7.43 -6.66
CA THR A 127 -1.06 7.45 -7.96
C THR A 127 -2.44 6.83 -7.81
N VAL A 128 -3.46 7.57 -8.24
CA VAL A 128 -4.84 7.07 -8.31
C VAL A 128 -5.29 7.16 -9.76
N SER A 129 -5.61 6.01 -10.35
CA SER A 129 -6.17 5.90 -11.69
C SER A 129 -7.54 5.23 -11.60
N GLN A 130 -8.56 5.94 -12.08
CA GLN A 130 -9.94 5.47 -12.08
C GLN A 130 -10.49 5.61 -13.49
N THR A 131 -10.79 4.47 -14.12
CA THR A 131 -11.29 4.41 -15.48
C THR A 131 -12.66 3.73 -15.49
N ALA A 132 -13.58 4.30 -16.25
CA ALA A 132 -14.93 3.82 -16.50
C ALA A 132 -15.03 3.52 -18.01
N HIS A 133 -15.41 2.29 -18.37
CA HIS A 133 -15.48 1.76 -19.74
C HIS A 133 -16.90 1.62 -20.26
#